data_AF-A0A1L6TAM0-F1
#
_entry.id   AF-A0A1L6TAM0-F1
#
_cell.length_a   1.000
_cell.length_b   1.000
_cell.length_c   1.000
_cell.angle_alpha   90.00
_cell.angle_beta   90.00
_cell.angle_gamma   90.00
#
_symmetry.space_group_name_H-M   'P 1'
#
loop_
_entity.id
_entity.type
_entity.pdbx_description
1 polymer ?
#
loop_
_entity_poly.entity_id
_entity_poly.type
_entity_poly.pdbx_seq_one_letter_code
_entity_poly.pdbx_strand_id
1 'polypeptide(L)'
;MPYHVLINEATFAKAADYLDELKKNPSLAGKYLRITLQDVDLSRLSVEEFLDHLIRTKRYRVFANLEVGYHPEADWSLVEAGILADIAVTMDVVAYDNGRHRDPQVHPEPLALNLTFIPGPVLGTGSGVPTPAMEECIVDGRINQEKYCQLIERRFLPYFAEVNECAGRKGRDAFMPIPGVGCGEFAGKFKEEIHARFQHALQELLRRNGHKFPHIAAVYYDSYNKCEPRDEQINGTMFHTVPLMRSPSRNPQPQLCHPRDYLDGRYANCDSYLTVAWDGCSMPGNEAHVGLRQTDDGVKGLATNAMSVMSGGLAGEYDAESFRYLPTGRNQGKTWEKCFAERGIHLSMAGAKLYTYDGQLQTLRDFEAGSGYAVVPSDQPIFVPRVERPVHMPVFSSVKEEGKKPAADEASSKPCLVM
;
A
#
# COMPACT_ATOMS: atom_id res chain seq x y z
N MET A 1 -17.99 -8.77 -1.29
CA MET A 1 -17.52 -7.78 -2.28
C MET A 1 -16.57 -8.48 -3.25
N PRO A 2 -16.40 -7.99 -4.48
CA PRO A 2 -15.53 -8.61 -5.49
C PRO A 2 -14.02 -8.39 -5.23
N TYR A 3 -13.67 -7.65 -4.17
CA TYR A 3 -12.33 -7.44 -3.65
C TYR A 3 -12.35 -7.57 -2.11
N HIS A 4 -11.18 -7.72 -1.52
CA HIS A 4 -10.95 -7.68 -0.07
C HIS A 4 -9.98 -6.56 0.29
N VAL A 5 -10.22 -5.93 1.43
CA VAL A 5 -9.31 -4.94 2.02
C VAL A 5 -8.46 -5.64 3.08
N LEU A 6 -7.16 -5.36 3.10
CA LEU A 6 -6.21 -5.94 4.05
C LEU A 6 -5.53 -4.83 4.85
N ILE A 7 -5.49 -4.97 6.17
CA ILE A 7 -4.80 -4.06 7.08
C ILE A 7 -3.99 -4.82 8.13
N ASN A 8 -3.06 -4.13 8.79
CA ASN A 8 -2.31 -4.65 9.93
C ASN A 8 -2.91 -4.15 11.26
N GLU A 9 -2.74 -4.91 12.33
CA GLU A 9 -3.16 -4.50 13.68
C GLU A 9 -2.60 -3.14 14.12
N ALA A 10 -1.36 -2.83 13.74
CA ALA A 10 -0.78 -1.50 14.01
C ALA A 10 -1.55 -0.36 13.33
N THR A 11 -2.12 -0.61 12.14
CA THR A 11 -2.95 0.34 11.41
C THR A 11 -4.31 0.52 12.08
N PHE A 12 -4.87 -0.57 12.62
CA PHE A 12 -6.09 -0.49 13.44
C PHE A 12 -5.87 0.35 14.69
N ALA A 13 -4.80 0.08 15.46
CA ALA A 13 -4.47 0.85 16.65
C ALA A 13 -4.30 2.34 16.32
N LYS A 14 -3.58 2.67 15.24
CA LYS A 14 -3.43 4.05 14.76
C LYS A 14 -4.77 4.70 14.40
N ALA A 15 -5.68 3.96 13.78
CA ALA A 15 -7.01 4.46 13.45
C ALA A 15 -7.88 4.68 14.69
N ALA A 16 -7.78 3.78 15.67
CA ALA A 16 -8.49 3.87 16.94
C ALA A 16 -8.03 5.09 17.76
N ASP A 17 -6.72 5.26 17.91
CA ASP A 17 -6.13 6.43 18.58
C ASP A 17 -6.57 7.73 17.92
N TYR A 18 -6.56 7.77 16.58
CA TYR A 18 -6.97 8.96 15.84
C TYR A 18 -8.47 9.24 15.96
N LEU A 19 -9.31 8.22 15.95
CA LEU A 19 -10.75 8.35 16.20
C LEU A 19 -11.02 8.94 17.59
N ASP A 20 -10.29 8.50 18.62
CA ASP A 20 -10.41 9.05 19.97
C ASP A 20 -10.00 10.51 20.06
N GLU A 21 -8.99 10.93 19.30
CA GLU A 21 -8.62 12.35 19.17
C GLU A 21 -9.68 13.14 18.40
N LEU A 22 -10.27 12.58 17.34
CA LEU A 22 -11.37 13.21 16.60
C LEU A 22 -12.62 13.41 17.45
N LYS A 23 -12.94 12.45 18.33
CA LYS A 23 -14.04 12.59 19.31
C LYS A 23 -13.85 13.77 20.25
N LYS A 24 -12.59 14.11 20.59
CA LYS A 24 -12.25 15.27 21.43
C LYS A 24 -12.18 16.57 20.62
N ASN A 25 -11.66 16.50 19.40
CA ASN A 25 -11.46 17.64 18.53
C ASN A 25 -11.71 17.28 17.04
N PRO A 26 -12.95 17.42 16.56
CA PRO A 26 -13.30 17.13 15.17
C PRO A 26 -12.56 17.97 14.13
N SER A 27 -11.98 19.12 14.52
CA SER A 27 -11.22 19.98 13.60
C SER A 27 -9.90 19.34 13.11
N LEU A 28 -9.45 18.27 13.77
CA LEU A 28 -8.28 17.50 13.34
C LEU A 28 -8.52 16.72 12.04
N ALA A 29 -9.79 16.53 11.64
CA ALA A 29 -10.12 15.89 10.38
C ALA A 29 -9.71 16.78 9.20
N GLY A 30 -8.99 16.18 8.25
CA GLY A 30 -8.74 16.68 6.92
C GLY A 30 -10.05 16.99 6.20
N LYS A 31 -9.95 17.83 5.17
CA LYS A 31 -11.09 18.34 4.43
C LYS A 31 -12.03 17.23 3.92
N TYR A 32 -11.48 16.18 3.31
CA TYR A 32 -12.32 15.12 2.74
C TYR A 32 -12.99 14.29 3.83
N LEU A 33 -12.26 13.91 4.89
CA LEU A 33 -12.83 13.16 6.00
C LEU A 33 -13.93 13.96 6.70
N ARG A 34 -13.70 15.26 6.93
CA ARG A 34 -14.68 16.16 7.55
C ARG A 34 -16.00 16.20 6.78
N ILE A 35 -15.94 16.22 5.45
CA ILE A 35 -17.14 16.14 4.60
C ILE A 35 -17.84 14.79 4.79
N THR A 36 -17.10 13.68 4.81
CA THR A 36 -17.69 12.35 5.00
C THR A 36 -18.27 12.11 6.40
N LEU A 37 -17.86 12.88 7.40
CA LEU A 37 -18.30 12.77 8.79
C LEU A 37 -19.32 13.85 9.21
N GLN A 38 -19.73 14.75 8.31
CA GLN A 38 -20.53 15.94 8.68
C GLN A 38 -21.82 15.62 9.44
N ASP A 39 -22.47 14.49 9.12
CA ASP A 39 -23.73 14.05 9.73
C ASP A 39 -23.57 12.76 10.57
N VAL A 40 -22.33 12.43 10.93
CA VAL A 40 -21.98 11.22 11.69
C VAL A 40 -21.81 11.57 13.17
N ASP A 41 -22.47 10.83 14.05
CA ASP A 41 -22.25 10.92 15.49
C ASP A 41 -20.92 10.26 15.88
N LEU A 42 -19.86 11.07 15.93
CA LEU A 42 -18.50 10.61 16.25
C LEU A 42 -18.43 9.87 17.60
N SER A 43 -19.29 10.20 18.56
CA SER A 43 -19.27 9.59 19.89
C SER A 43 -19.62 8.10 19.86
N ARG A 44 -20.32 7.66 18.81
CA ARG A 44 -20.83 6.29 18.64
C ARG A 44 -20.15 5.54 17.50
N LEU A 45 -19.20 6.17 16.81
CA LEU A 45 -18.53 5.56 15.67
C LEU A 45 -17.54 4.49 16.16
N SER A 46 -17.63 3.30 15.57
CA SER A 46 -16.62 2.23 15.71
C SER A 46 -15.40 2.51 14.83
N VAL A 47 -14.30 1.78 15.05
CA VAL A 47 -13.09 1.86 14.24
C VAL A 47 -13.35 1.28 12.84
N GLU A 48 -14.11 0.18 12.69
CA GLU A 48 -14.54 -0.34 11.38
C GLU A 48 -15.30 0.74 10.58
N GLU A 49 -16.32 1.37 11.18
CA GLU A 49 -17.11 2.41 10.53
C GLU A 49 -16.26 3.66 10.22
N PHE A 50 -15.40 4.07 11.15
CA PHE A 50 -14.46 5.17 10.93
C PHE A 50 -13.55 4.91 9.73
N LEU A 51 -12.96 3.71 9.65
CA LEU A 51 -12.12 3.32 8.52
C LEU A 51 -12.93 3.25 7.22
N ASP A 52 -14.20 2.85 7.26
CA ASP A 52 -15.09 2.87 6.08
C ASP A 52 -15.36 4.30 5.60
N HIS A 53 -15.60 5.25 6.50
CA HIS A 53 -15.69 6.67 6.14
C HIS A 53 -14.37 7.20 5.57
N LEU A 54 -13.24 6.85 6.21
CA LEU A 54 -11.92 7.30 5.80
C LEU A 54 -11.54 6.74 4.42
N ILE A 55 -11.72 5.45 4.14
CA ILE A 55 -11.32 4.87 2.85
C ILE A 55 -12.12 5.44 1.68
N ARG A 56 -13.38 5.84 1.90
CA ARG A 56 -14.23 6.49 0.89
C ARG A 56 -13.76 7.89 0.48
N THR A 57 -12.87 8.50 1.26
CA THR A 57 -12.29 9.81 0.91
C THR A 57 -11.30 9.72 -0.26
N LYS A 58 -10.76 8.52 -0.55
CA LYS A 58 -9.84 8.29 -1.68
C LYS A 58 -10.46 8.80 -2.99
N ARG A 59 -9.66 9.50 -3.78
CA ARG A 59 -10.07 10.03 -5.09
C ARG A 59 -9.87 8.99 -6.18
N TYR A 60 -10.60 9.05 -7.29
CA TYR A 60 -10.39 8.11 -8.40
C TYR A 60 -8.96 8.18 -8.94
N ARG A 61 -8.45 9.40 -9.14
CA ARG A 61 -7.08 9.66 -9.59
C ARG A 61 -6.48 10.79 -8.77
N VAL A 62 -5.27 10.57 -8.25
CA VAL A 62 -4.45 11.59 -7.58
C VAL A 62 -2.98 11.16 -7.57
N PHE A 63 -2.07 12.11 -7.74
CA PHE A 63 -0.64 11.86 -7.54
C PHE A 63 -0.23 12.22 -6.12
N ALA A 64 -0.12 11.22 -5.25
CA ALA A 64 0.18 11.40 -3.83
C ALA A 64 1.47 12.22 -3.54
N ASN A 65 2.46 12.18 -4.44
CA ASN A 65 3.69 12.94 -4.31
C ASN A 65 3.61 14.40 -4.82
N LEU A 66 2.59 14.75 -5.61
CA LEU A 66 2.54 16.06 -6.29
C LEU A 66 1.30 16.88 -5.92
N GLU A 67 0.16 16.21 -5.70
CA GLU A 67 -1.15 16.84 -5.66
C GLU A 67 -1.78 16.87 -4.27
N VAL A 68 -1.23 16.11 -3.32
CA VAL A 68 -1.81 15.97 -1.97
C VAL A 68 -1.22 16.98 -1.00
N GLY A 69 -2.09 17.78 -0.39
CA GLY A 69 -1.75 18.55 0.80
C GLY A 69 -1.96 17.73 2.08
N TYR A 70 -0.85 17.34 2.72
CA TYR A 70 -0.85 16.58 4.00
C TYR A 70 -1.06 17.49 5.21
N HIS A 71 -2.23 18.13 5.31
CA HIS A 71 -2.57 19.04 6.39
C HIS A 71 -4.09 19.01 6.65
N PRO A 72 -4.57 19.13 7.91
CA PRO A 72 -6.00 19.14 8.22
C PRO A 72 -6.82 20.20 7.45
N GLU A 73 -6.20 21.34 7.12
CA GLU A 73 -6.85 22.40 6.33
C GLU A 73 -6.77 22.19 4.81
N ALA A 74 -6.01 21.18 4.34
CA ALA A 74 -5.79 20.92 2.92
C ALA A 74 -6.69 19.79 2.39
N ASP A 75 -6.16 18.58 2.20
CA ASP A 75 -6.88 17.45 1.63
C ASP A 75 -7.15 16.38 2.71
N TRP A 76 -6.06 15.73 3.15
CA TRP A 76 -6.02 14.75 4.23
C TRP A 76 -5.04 15.24 5.30
N SER A 77 -5.36 14.98 6.56
CA SER A 77 -4.36 15.13 7.63
C SER A 77 -3.21 14.13 7.44
N LEU A 78 -2.06 14.41 8.08
CA LEU A 78 -0.93 13.49 8.01
C LEU A 78 -1.25 12.11 8.61
N VAL A 79 -2.05 12.07 9.66
CA VAL A 79 -2.48 10.82 10.30
C VAL A 79 -3.41 10.03 9.38
N GLU A 80 -4.40 10.71 8.78
CA GLU A 80 -5.32 10.11 7.79
C GLU A 80 -4.58 9.50 6.61
N ALA A 81 -3.71 10.27 5.98
CA ALA A 81 -2.90 9.80 4.86
C ALA A 81 -2.00 8.62 5.26
N GLY A 82 -1.49 8.64 6.49
CA GLY A 82 -0.70 7.55 7.05
C GLY A 82 -1.51 6.27 7.25
N ILE A 83 -2.75 6.35 7.73
CA ILE A 83 -3.66 5.20 7.87
C ILE A 83 -4.01 4.68 6.47
N LEU A 84 -4.45 5.56 5.58
CA LEU A 84 -4.87 5.21 4.22
C LEU A 84 -3.76 4.55 3.39
N ALA A 85 -2.50 4.92 3.62
CA ALA A 85 -1.34 4.35 2.96
C ALA A 85 -0.92 2.98 3.52
N ASP A 86 -1.52 2.52 4.62
CA ASP A 86 -1.26 1.19 5.18
C ASP A 86 -2.37 0.17 4.81
N ILE A 87 -3.33 0.57 3.97
CA ILE A 87 -4.45 -0.25 3.52
C ILE A 87 -4.14 -0.83 2.13
N ALA A 88 -4.16 -2.15 1.99
CA ALA A 88 -4.04 -2.84 0.72
C ALA A 88 -5.40 -3.35 0.21
N VAL A 89 -5.54 -3.53 -1.10
CA VAL A 89 -6.75 -4.08 -1.73
C VAL A 89 -6.38 -5.23 -2.65
N THR A 90 -6.95 -6.41 -2.41
CA THR A 90 -6.72 -7.62 -3.20
C THR A 90 -7.99 -8.06 -3.93
N MET A 91 -7.84 -8.60 -5.14
CA MET A 91 -8.95 -9.07 -5.95
C MET A 91 -8.50 -10.10 -6.98
N ASP A 92 -9.38 -11.02 -7.34
CA ASP A 92 -9.15 -11.95 -8.44
C ASP A 92 -9.50 -11.26 -9.76
N VAL A 93 -8.58 -11.33 -10.73
CA VAL A 93 -8.69 -10.67 -12.03
C VAL A 93 -8.29 -11.60 -13.16
N VAL A 94 -8.57 -11.14 -14.36
CA VAL A 94 -8.06 -11.69 -15.62
C VAL A 94 -7.12 -10.66 -16.22
N ALA A 95 -5.87 -11.05 -16.48
CA ALA A 95 -4.87 -10.28 -17.21
C ALA A 95 -4.90 -10.62 -18.69
N TYR A 96 -4.87 -9.59 -19.53
CA TYR A 96 -4.99 -9.71 -20.99
C TYR A 96 -3.66 -9.48 -21.71
N ASP A 97 -2.71 -8.81 -21.06
CA ASP A 97 -1.35 -8.63 -21.56
C ASP A 97 -0.31 -8.83 -20.46
N ASN A 98 0.97 -8.89 -20.84
CA ASN A 98 2.08 -9.15 -19.93
C ASN A 98 2.45 -7.99 -18.97
N GLY A 99 1.77 -6.85 -19.03
CA GLY A 99 1.97 -5.73 -18.13
C GLY A 99 3.19 -4.87 -18.43
N ARG A 100 3.80 -4.99 -19.62
CA ARG A 100 4.82 -4.02 -20.03
C ARG A 100 4.22 -2.63 -20.23
N HIS A 101 4.96 -1.60 -19.83
CA HIS A 101 4.54 -0.21 -20.01
C HIS A 101 4.52 0.23 -21.48
N ARG A 102 5.40 -0.36 -22.30
CA ARG A 102 5.52 -0.10 -23.74
C ARG A 102 5.52 -1.43 -24.49
N ASP A 103 4.87 -1.44 -25.65
CA ASP A 103 4.75 -2.59 -26.54
C ASP A 103 4.38 -3.89 -25.79
N PRO A 104 3.26 -3.90 -25.05
CA PRO A 104 2.84 -5.08 -24.30
C PRO A 104 2.49 -6.22 -25.27
N GLN A 105 2.71 -7.44 -24.79
CA GLN A 105 2.31 -8.63 -25.54
C GLN A 105 0.99 -9.11 -24.98
N VAL A 106 -0.04 -9.12 -25.83
CA VAL A 106 -1.36 -9.64 -25.51
C VAL A 106 -1.27 -11.16 -25.37
N HIS A 107 -1.88 -11.69 -24.32
CA HIS A 107 -1.94 -13.12 -24.10
C HIS A 107 -2.90 -13.76 -25.10
N PRO A 108 -2.51 -14.87 -25.76
CA PRO A 108 -3.44 -15.64 -26.59
C PRO A 108 -4.65 -16.13 -25.80
N GLU A 109 -4.43 -16.49 -24.53
CA GLU A 109 -5.45 -16.87 -23.56
C GLU A 109 -5.30 -15.96 -22.33
N PRO A 110 -6.34 -15.20 -21.93
CA PRO A 110 -6.27 -14.35 -20.76
C PRO A 110 -5.94 -15.14 -19.49
N LEU A 111 -5.07 -14.57 -18.66
CA LEU A 111 -4.50 -15.21 -17.47
C LEU A 111 -5.32 -14.85 -16.22
N ALA A 112 -5.92 -15.84 -15.56
CA ALA A 112 -6.48 -15.66 -14.23
C ALA A 112 -5.39 -15.56 -13.17
N LEU A 113 -5.43 -14.51 -12.34
CA LEU A 113 -4.48 -14.29 -11.24
C LEU A 113 -5.12 -13.48 -10.11
N ASN A 114 -4.46 -13.42 -8.95
CA ASN A 114 -4.81 -12.49 -7.89
C ASN A 114 -3.95 -11.23 -7.98
N LEU A 115 -4.57 -10.06 -7.89
CA LEU A 115 -3.94 -8.76 -7.99
C LEU A 115 -4.12 -7.98 -6.68
N THR A 116 -3.01 -7.56 -6.07
CA THR A 116 -3.05 -6.82 -4.79
C THR A 116 -2.37 -5.45 -4.91
N PHE A 117 -3.15 -4.40 -4.73
CA PHE A 117 -2.69 -3.02 -4.70
C PHE A 117 -2.16 -2.68 -3.31
N ILE A 118 -0.87 -2.36 -3.22
CA ILE A 118 -0.20 -2.02 -1.95
C ILE A 118 0.41 -0.62 -2.09
N PRO A 119 0.03 0.34 -1.23
CA PRO A 119 0.59 1.68 -1.30
C PRO A 119 2.10 1.70 -1.01
N GLY A 120 2.87 2.30 -1.92
CA GLY A 120 4.30 2.53 -1.71
C GLY A 120 4.59 3.67 -0.72
N PRO A 121 5.75 3.67 -0.06
CA PRO A 121 6.20 4.83 0.71
C PRO A 121 6.42 6.05 -0.20
N VAL A 122 5.78 7.16 0.09
CA VAL A 122 6.01 8.44 -0.60
C VAL A 122 7.13 9.19 0.12
N LEU A 123 8.37 9.08 -0.36
CA LEU A 123 9.58 9.65 0.26
C LEU A 123 10.07 10.95 -0.39
N GLY A 124 9.32 11.48 -1.35
CA GLY A 124 9.55 12.80 -1.90
C GLY A 124 8.28 13.42 -2.43
N THR A 125 8.18 14.74 -2.29
CA THR A 125 7.07 15.54 -2.81
C THR A 125 7.60 16.67 -3.69
N GLY A 126 6.80 17.07 -4.68
CA GLY A 126 7.14 18.24 -5.52
C GLY A 126 7.13 19.56 -4.74
N SER A 127 6.42 19.61 -3.61
CA SER A 127 6.23 20.79 -2.76
C SER A 127 7.15 20.84 -1.54
N GLY A 128 7.90 19.77 -1.24
CA GLY A 128 8.72 19.65 -0.03
C GLY A 128 7.93 19.42 1.27
N VAL A 129 6.60 19.27 1.17
CA VAL A 129 5.74 18.94 2.32
C VAL A 129 6.08 17.54 2.84
N PRO A 130 6.28 17.37 4.16
CA PRO A 130 6.48 16.06 4.77
C PRO A 130 5.28 15.14 4.52
N THR A 131 5.56 13.90 4.15
CA THR A 131 4.56 12.84 4.05
C THR A 131 4.62 11.93 5.30
N PRO A 132 3.63 11.06 5.52
CA PRO A 132 3.67 10.13 6.65
C PRO A 132 4.89 9.20 6.60
N ALA A 133 5.25 8.73 5.40
CA ALA A 133 6.43 7.87 5.22
C ALA A 133 7.75 8.63 5.44
N MET A 134 7.80 9.93 5.10
CA MET A 134 8.97 10.75 5.37
C MET A 134 9.17 10.95 6.87
N GLU A 135 8.10 11.28 7.63
CA GLU A 135 8.20 11.44 9.08
C GLU A 135 8.62 10.15 9.79
N GLU A 136 8.12 9.02 9.32
CA GLU A 136 8.45 7.73 9.90
C GLU A 136 9.88 7.31 9.55
N CYS A 137 10.27 7.34 8.28
CA CYS A 137 11.47 6.66 7.79
C CYS A 137 12.70 7.56 7.62
N ILE A 138 12.56 8.88 7.56
CA ILE A 138 13.69 9.78 7.29
C ILE A 138 14.23 10.38 8.59
N VAL A 139 15.50 10.08 8.88
CA VAL A 139 16.23 10.62 10.03
C VAL A 139 17.49 11.29 9.51
N ASP A 140 17.71 12.55 9.91
CA ASP A 140 18.85 13.37 9.45
C ASP A 140 19.00 13.40 7.91
N GLY A 141 17.86 13.45 7.22
CA GLY A 141 17.78 13.52 5.76
C GLY A 141 18.12 12.22 5.02
N ARG A 142 18.29 11.10 5.73
CA ARG A 142 18.59 9.76 5.20
C ARG A 142 17.50 8.76 5.55
N ILE A 143 17.36 7.70 4.76
CA ILE A 143 16.46 6.59 5.08
C ILE A 143 17.04 5.79 6.26
N ASN A 144 16.31 5.76 7.37
CA ASN A 144 16.51 4.82 8.45
C ASN A 144 15.98 3.44 8.00
N GLN A 145 16.90 2.49 7.79
CA GLN A 145 16.55 1.18 7.22
C GLN A 145 15.63 0.36 8.12
N GLU A 146 15.80 0.43 9.44
CA GLU A 146 14.98 -0.34 10.38
C GLU A 146 13.53 0.13 10.36
N LYS A 147 13.32 1.45 10.44
CA LYS A 147 11.98 2.04 10.33
C LYS A 147 11.36 1.79 8.95
N TYR A 148 12.16 1.82 7.89
CA TYR A 148 11.69 1.45 6.55
C TYR A 148 11.27 -0.03 6.46
N CYS A 149 12.03 -0.95 7.08
CA CYS A 149 11.62 -2.35 7.19
C CYS A 149 10.30 -2.51 7.95
N GLN A 150 10.12 -1.79 9.07
CA GLN A 150 8.87 -1.81 9.85
C GLN A 150 7.67 -1.28 9.03
N LEU A 151 7.86 -0.20 8.26
CA LEU A 151 6.83 0.33 7.37
C LEU A 151 6.45 -0.68 6.28
N ILE A 152 7.43 -1.26 5.59
CA ILE A 152 7.18 -2.26 4.54
C ILE A 152 6.54 -3.52 5.13
N GLU A 153 7.01 -3.99 6.28
CA GLU A 153 6.43 -5.13 7.01
C GLU A 153 4.95 -4.86 7.34
N ARG A 154 4.63 -3.68 7.90
CA ARG A 154 3.24 -3.30 8.21
C ARG A 154 2.32 -3.36 6.99
N ARG A 155 2.82 -2.99 5.80
CA ARG A 155 2.02 -2.95 4.56
C ARG A 155 1.94 -4.28 3.81
N PHE A 156 2.99 -5.09 3.85
CA PHE A 156 3.08 -6.33 3.09
C PHE A 156 2.67 -7.56 3.90
N LEU A 157 2.84 -7.56 5.21
CA LEU A 157 2.59 -8.75 6.03
C LEU A 157 1.14 -9.27 5.92
N PRO A 158 0.09 -8.42 5.91
CA PRO A 158 -1.28 -8.88 5.66
C PRO A 158 -1.45 -9.55 4.29
N TYR A 159 -0.76 -9.05 3.26
CA TYR A 159 -0.77 -9.64 1.93
C TYR A 159 -0.09 -11.02 1.88
N PHE A 160 1.09 -11.18 2.49
CA PHE A 160 1.76 -12.47 2.58
C PHE A 160 0.90 -13.52 3.29
N ALA A 161 0.24 -13.13 4.38
CA ALA A 161 -0.69 -14.00 5.09
C ALA A 161 -1.89 -14.41 4.20
N GLU A 162 -2.50 -13.45 3.50
CA GLU A 162 -3.69 -13.71 2.66
C GLU A 162 -3.35 -14.64 1.50
N VAL A 163 -2.20 -14.42 0.86
CA VAL A 163 -1.70 -15.28 -0.22
C VAL A 163 -1.46 -16.69 0.28
N ASN A 164 -0.79 -16.84 1.43
CA ASN A 164 -0.53 -18.13 2.02
C ASN A 164 -1.82 -18.90 2.35
N GLU A 165 -2.81 -18.24 2.96
CA GLU A 165 -4.10 -18.86 3.25
C GLU A 165 -4.89 -19.22 1.98
N CYS A 166 -4.86 -18.36 0.96
CA CYS A 166 -5.52 -18.63 -0.30
C CYS A 166 -4.90 -19.81 -1.04
N ALA A 167 -3.58 -19.85 -1.13
CA ALA A 167 -2.83 -20.95 -1.74
C ALA A 167 -3.06 -22.26 -0.97
N GLY A 168 -2.93 -22.24 0.35
CA GLY A 168 -3.19 -23.38 1.23
C GLY A 168 -4.60 -23.96 1.09
N ARG A 169 -5.64 -23.11 1.05
CA ARG A 169 -7.04 -23.55 0.82
C ARG A 169 -7.23 -24.23 -0.54
N LYS A 170 -6.47 -23.84 -1.56
CA LYS A 170 -6.50 -24.45 -2.90
C LYS A 170 -5.63 -25.71 -2.98
N GLY A 171 -4.83 -26.01 -1.95
CA GLY A 171 -3.83 -27.09 -1.99
C GLY A 171 -2.73 -26.83 -3.02
N ARG A 172 -2.41 -25.55 -3.29
CA ARG A 172 -1.40 -25.12 -4.24
C ARG A 172 -0.40 -24.19 -3.56
N ASP A 173 0.75 -23.98 -4.20
CA ASP A 173 1.72 -22.98 -3.78
C ASP A 173 1.55 -21.66 -4.56
N ALA A 174 1.97 -20.57 -3.93
CA ALA A 174 1.96 -19.23 -4.49
C ALA A 174 3.31 -18.85 -5.12
N PHE A 175 3.23 -18.25 -6.30
CA PHE A 175 4.33 -17.51 -6.93
C PHE A 175 3.99 -16.02 -6.93
N MET A 176 4.91 -15.19 -6.42
CA MET A 176 4.62 -13.78 -6.12
C MET A 176 5.51 -12.80 -6.87
N PRO A 177 5.12 -12.32 -8.06
CA PRO A 177 5.78 -11.18 -8.70
C PRO A 177 5.51 -9.88 -7.92
N ILE A 178 6.58 -9.16 -7.60
CA ILE A 178 6.54 -7.89 -6.86
C ILE A 178 7.37 -6.82 -7.61
N PRO A 179 6.78 -5.69 -8.04
CA PRO A 179 7.52 -4.56 -8.61
C PRO A 179 8.29 -3.79 -7.53
N GLY A 180 9.06 -2.78 -7.94
CA GLY A 180 9.53 -1.72 -7.03
C GLY A 180 8.38 -0.86 -6.48
N VAL A 181 7.73 -1.30 -5.40
CA VAL A 181 6.64 -0.56 -4.73
C VAL A 181 7.18 0.66 -3.98
N GLY A 182 6.79 1.86 -4.42
CA GLY A 182 7.32 3.14 -3.92
C GLY A 182 8.72 3.51 -4.44
N CYS A 183 9.28 2.74 -5.38
CA CYS A 183 10.64 2.93 -5.85
C CYS A 183 10.78 3.89 -7.05
N GLY A 184 9.67 4.25 -7.70
CA GLY A 184 9.63 5.18 -8.83
C GLY A 184 9.66 6.65 -8.39
N GLU A 185 8.72 7.44 -8.90
CA GLU A 185 8.61 8.87 -8.55
C GLU A 185 8.41 9.13 -7.05
N PHE A 186 7.78 8.20 -6.34
CA PHE A 186 7.57 8.29 -4.89
C PHE A 186 8.87 8.28 -4.09
N ALA A 187 9.98 7.76 -4.62
CA ALA A 187 11.25 7.77 -3.91
C ALA A 187 11.90 9.16 -3.86
N GLY A 188 11.46 10.11 -4.69
CA GLY A 188 12.04 11.46 -4.73
C GLY A 188 13.56 11.45 -4.93
N LYS A 189 14.30 12.08 -4.01
CA LYS A 189 15.77 12.13 -4.05
C LYS A 189 16.45 10.77 -3.80
N PHE A 190 15.72 9.76 -3.35
CA PHE A 190 16.26 8.45 -2.96
C PHE A 190 16.18 7.39 -4.07
N LYS A 191 15.76 7.76 -5.29
CA LYS A 191 15.57 6.83 -6.43
C LYS A 191 16.74 5.89 -6.70
N GLU A 192 17.97 6.32 -6.43
CA GLU A 192 19.17 5.50 -6.68
C GLU A 192 19.41 4.41 -5.63
N GLU A 193 18.95 4.57 -4.38
CA GLU A 193 19.16 3.59 -3.32
C GLU A 193 17.88 2.81 -2.94
N ILE A 194 16.70 3.35 -3.25
CA ILE A 194 15.43 2.85 -2.73
C ILE A 194 15.14 1.39 -3.12
N HIS A 195 15.52 0.97 -4.33
CA HIS A 195 15.28 -0.40 -4.79
C HIS A 195 16.04 -1.44 -3.96
N ALA A 196 17.28 -1.13 -3.56
CA ALA A 196 18.07 -2.00 -2.69
C ALA A 196 17.49 -2.03 -1.27
N ARG A 197 16.99 -0.89 -0.77
CA ARG A 197 16.35 -0.79 0.54
C ARG A 197 15.02 -1.53 0.60
N PHE A 198 14.24 -1.48 -0.47
CA PHE A 198 13.00 -2.23 -0.62
C PHE A 198 13.25 -3.73 -0.74
N GLN A 199 14.24 -4.15 -1.53
CA GLN A 199 14.69 -5.55 -1.54
C GLN A 199 15.06 -6.02 -0.13
N HIS A 200 15.88 -5.25 0.59
CA HIS A 200 16.30 -5.60 1.94
C HIS A 200 15.10 -5.73 2.89
N ALA A 201 14.12 -4.82 2.80
CA ALA A 201 12.91 -4.88 3.61
C ALA A 201 12.05 -6.12 3.33
N LEU A 202 11.86 -6.51 2.07
CA LEU A 202 11.15 -7.73 1.72
C LEU A 202 11.86 -9.00 2.22
N GLN A 203 13.19 -9.03 2.08
CA GLN A 203 13.99 -10.14 2.60
C GLN A 203 13.91 -10.21 4.13
N GLU A 204 13.92 -9.07 4.81
CA GLU A 204 13.80 -9.00 6.27
C GLU A 204 12.41 -9.45 6.75
N LEU A 205 11.34 -9.08 6.04
CA LEU A 205 9.99 -9.60 6.27
C LEU A 205 9.98 -11.14 6.21
N LEU A 206 10.58 -11.73 5.16
CA LEU A 206 10.70 -13.18 5.02
C LEU A 206 11.58 -13.83 6.10
N ARG A 207 12.67 -13.18 6.53
CA ARG A 207 13.52 -13.71 7.61
C ARG A 207 12.76 -13.76 8.94
N ARG A 208 11.94 -12.74 9.23
CA ARG A 208 11.14 -12.66 10.46
C ARG A 208 9.92 -13.57 10.44
N ASN A 209 9.20 -13.61 9.32
CA ASN A 209 7.86 -14.21 9.25
C ASN A 209 7.73 -15.36 8.25
N GLY A 210 8.71 -15.60 7.37
CA GLY A 210 8.59 -16.55 6.26
C GLY A 210 8.26 -18.00 6.67
N HIS A 211 8.69 -18.41 7.87
CA HIS A 211 8.34 -19.72 8.43
C HIS A 211 6.83 -19.92 8.66
N LYS A 212 6.06 -18.83 8.74
CA LYS A 212 4.60 -18.82 8.86
C LYS A 212 3.89 -19.00 7.51
N PHE A 213 4.63 -18.98 6.40
CA PHE A 213 4.08 -18.97 5.04
C PHE A 213 4.49 -20.19 4.21
N PRO A 214 4.14 -21.42 4.65
CA PRO A 214 4.59 -22.65 3.99
C PRO A 214 4.08 -22.82 2.55
N HIS A 215 3.03 -22.10 2.16
CA HIS A 215 2.45 -22.17 0.81
C HIS A 215 2.98 -21.08 -0.13
N ILE A 216 4.01 -20.32 0.27
CA ILE A 216 4.69 -19.36 -0.61
C ILE A 216 5.99 -19.98 -1.13
N ALA A 217 5.93 -20.49 -2.36
CA ALA A 217 7.07 -21.11 -3.01
C ALA A 217 8.16 -20.06 -3.34
N ALA A 218 7.75 -18.92 -3.91
CA ALA A 218 8.72 -17.89 -4.28
C ALA A 218 8.17 -16.48 -4.36
N VAL A 219 9.07 -15.53 -4.09
CA VAL A 219 8.93 -14.10 -4.38
C VAL A 219 9.85 -13.75 -5.55
N TYR A 220 9.29 -13.13 -6.58
CA TYR A 220 10.00 -12.62 -7.75
C TYR A 220 9.99 -11.09 -7.70
N TYR A 221 11.05 -10.50 -7.16
CA TYR A 221 11.22 -9.06 -7.09
C TYR A 221 11.81 -8.52 -8.40
N ASP A 222 10.98 -7.82 -9.16
CA ASP A 222 11.37 -7.09 -10.35
C ASP A 222 11.82 -5.66 -10.00
N SER A 223 13.13 -5.45 -10.01
CA SER A 223 13.76 -4.15 -9.75
C SER A 223 13.97 -3.29 -11.00
N TYR A 224 13.35 -3.67 -12.12
CA TYR A 224 13.47 -3.05 -13.44
C TYR A 224 14.90 -3.01 -14.00
N ASN A 225 15.75 -2.09 -13.53
CA ASN A 225 17.13 -1.96 -13.96
C ASN A 225 18.11 -1.61 -12.83
N LYS A 226 17.70 -1.72 -11.57
CA LYS A 226 18.45 -1.16 -10.43
C LYS A 226 19.28 -2.18 -9.66
N CYS A 227 18.69 -3.29 -9.21
CA CYS A 227 19.40 -4.27 -8.37
C CYS A 227 20.13 -5.32 -9.22
N GLU A 228 21.16 -5.93 -8.65
CA GLU A 228 21.84 -7.07 -9.28
C GLU A 228 20.99 -8.34 -9.20
N PRO A 229 21.01 -9.21 -10.23
CA PRO A 229 20.28 -10.46 -10.20
C PRO A 229 20.83 -11.40 -9.12
N ARG A 230 19.96 -11.95 -8.27
CA ARG A 230 20.36 -12.84 -7.18
C ARG A 230 19.22 -13.75 -6.75
N ASP A 231 19.56 -14.96 -6.31
CA ASP A 231 18.62 -15.87 -5.64
C ASP A 231 19.05 -16.08 -4.18
N GLU A 232 18.07 -16.16 -3.28
CA GLU A 232 18.27 -16.41 -1.86
C GLU A 232 17.13 -17.26 -1.31
N GLN A 233 17.44 -18.40 -0.69
CA GLN A 233 16.46 -19.20 0.03
C GLN A 233 16.28 -18.64 1.45
N ILE A 234 15.05 -18.24 1.81
CA ILE A 234 14.72 -17.66 3.12
C ILE A 234 13.53 -18.40 3.70
N ASN A 235 13.72 -19.14 4.80
CA ASN A 235 12.66 -19.84 5.54
C ASN A 235 11.69 -20.67 4.67
N GLY A 236 12.21 -21.39 3.67
CA GLY A 236 11.39 -22.21 2.76
C GLY A 236 10.85 -21.48 1.52
N THR A 237 10.92 -20.14 1.47
CA THR A 237 10.58 -19.35 0.28
C THR A 237 11.83 -19.00 -0.53
N MET A 238 11.78 -19.17 -1.85
CA MET A 238 12.84 -18.69 -2.74
C MET A 238 12.62 -17.21 -3.08
N PHE A 239 13.59 -16.36 -2.79
CA PHE A 239 13.57 -14.95 -3.14
C PHE A 239 14.45 -14.70 -4.37
N HIS A 240 13.83 -14.31 -5.48
CA HIS A 240 14.50 -13.94 -6.71
C HIS A 240 14.53 -12.42 -6.86
N THR A 241 15.73 -11.84 -6.96
CA THR A 241 15.92 -10.48 -7.48
C THR A 241 16.20 -10.58 -8.97
N VAL A 242 15.36 -9.98 -9.81
CA VAL A 242 15.49 -10.03 -11.26
C VAL A 242 15.26 -8.64 -11.86
N PRO A 243 16.30 -7.88 -12.25
CA PRO A 243 16.10 -6.65 -13.00
C PRO A 243 15.66 -6.99 -14.44
N LEU A 244 14.42 -6.63 -14.79
CA LEU A 244 13.80 -6.88 -16.10
C LEU A 244 14.68 -6.47 -17.30
N MET A 245 15.36 -5.32 -17.21
CA MET A 245 16.12 -4.73 -18.32
C MET A 245 17.58 -5.21 -18.40
N ARG A 246 18.09 -5.91 -17.39
CA ARG A 246 19.54 -6.21 -17.25
C ARG A 246 19.89 -7.69 -17.13
N SER A 247 18.91 -8.60 -17.20
CA SER A 247 19.16 -10.03 -16.92
C SER A 247 18.92 -10.96 -18.12
N PRO A 248 19.45 -10.72 -19.33
CA PRO A 248 19.09 -11.54 -20.50
C PRO A 248 19.36 -13.04 -20.30
N SER A 249 20.37 -13.41 -19.51
CA SER A 249 20.67 -14.80 -19.15
C SER A 249 19.63 -15.50 -18.28
N ARG A 250 18.71 -14.76 -17.64
CA ARG A 250 17.63 -15.27 -16.81
C ARG A 250 16.25 -15.20 -17.47
N ASN A 251 16.20 -14.80 -18.76
CA ASN A 251 14.97 -14.60 -19.53
C ASN A 251 13.86 -13.89 -18.73
N PRO A 252 14.11 -12.65 -18.27
CA PRO A 252 13.27 -12.00 -17.29
C PRO A 252 11.90 -11.73 -17.89
N GLN A 253 10.87 -12.17 -17.17
CA GLN A 253 9.51 -11.98 -17.60
C GLN A 253 8.95 -10.68 -17.00
N PRO A 254 8.13 -9.93 -17.77
CA PRO A 254 7.21 -8.94 -17.22
C PRO A 254 6.30 -9.55 -16.17
N GLN A 255 5.59 -8.72 -15.40
CA GLN A 255 4.96 -9.19 -14.17
C GLN A 255 3.61 -9.91 -14.38
N LEU A 256 2.85 -9.60 -15.43
CA LEU A 256 1.57 -10.27 -15.70
C LEU A 256 1.75 -11.48 -16.64
N CYS A 257 2.75 -12.34 -16.43
CA CYS A 257 2.95 -13.57 -17.22
C CYS A 257 2.48 -14.82 -16.47
N HIS A 258 2.35 -15.96 -17.17
CA HIS A 258 2.08 -17.22 -16.48
C HIS A 258 3.29 -17.64 -15.62
N PRO A 259 3.09 -18.23 -14.43
CA PRO A 259 4.17 -18.79 -13.61
C PRO A 259 5.11 -19.76 -14.37
N ARG A 260 4.60 -20.47 -15.38
CA ARG A 260 5.39 -21.37 -16.25
C ARG A 260 6.39 -20.65 -17.15
N ASP A 261 6.24 -19.35 -17.36
CA ASP A 261 7.11 -18.58 -18.24
C ASP A 261 8.32 -18.01 -17.47
N TYR A 262 8.23 -17.94 -16.13
CA TYR A 262 9.31 -17.46 -15.27
C TYR A 262 10.35 -18.55 -15.02
N LEU A 263 11.63 -18.15 -15.06
CA LEU A 263 12.75 -18.93 -14.50
C LEU A 263 12.74 -20.40 -14.96
N ASP A 264 12.60 -20.58 -16.27
CA ASP A 264 12.58 -21.87 -16.97
C ASP A 264 11.44 -22.80 -16.52
N GLY A 265 10.30 -22.23 -16.14
CA GLY A 265 9.08 -22.97 -15.80
C GLY A 265 9.09 -23.62 -14.42
N ARG A 266 10.03 -23.23 -13.55
CA ARG A 266 10.14 -23.73 -12.17
C ARG A 266 8.84 -23.62 -11.37
N TYR A 267 8.01 -22.63 -11.69
CA TYR A 267 6.78 -22.32 -10.96
C TYR A 267 5.51 -22.67 -11.74
N ALA A 268 5.60 -23.53 -12.76
CA ALA A 268 4.45 -23.89 -13.60
C ALA A 268 3.22 -24.43 -12.83
N ASN A 269 3.44 -25.02 -11.66
CA ASN A 269 2.38 -25.57 -10.80
C ASN A 269 1.87 -24.60 -9.72
N CYS A 270 2.42 -23.39 -9.63
CA CYS A 270 1.98 -22.37 -8.70
C CYS A 270 0.79 -21.55 -9.24
N ASP A 271 0.01 -20.97 -8.34
CA ASP A 271 -0.91 -19.89 -8.64
C ASP A 271 -0.16 -18.54 -8.57
N SER A 272 -0.54 -17.57 -9.42
CA SER A 272 0.10 -16.25 -9.46
C SER A 272 -0.63 -15.26 -8.54
N TYR A 273 0.13 -14.64 -7.63
CA TYR A 273 -0.34 -13.58 -6.72
C TYR A 273 0.58 -12.37 -6.90
N LEU A 274 0.09 -11.34 -7.57
CA LEU A 274 0.92 -10.22 -8.00
C LEU A 274 0.60 -8.96 -7.20
N THR A 275 1.62 -8.17 -6.90
CA THR A 275 1.44 -6.85 -6.28
C THR A 275 1.51 -5.70 -7.29
N VAL A 276 0.76 -4.64 -7.00
CA VAL A 276 0.74 -3.38 -7.74
C VAL A 276 1.30 -2.29 -6.83
N ALA A 277 2.22 -1.48 -7.36
CA ALA A 277 2.71 -0.29 -6.69
C ALA A 277 1.64 0.80 -6.76
N TRP A 278 0.88 0.93 -5.67
CA TRP A 278 -0.23 1.87 -5.54
C TRP A 278 0.17 3.06 -4.66
N ASP A 279 -0.76 3.98 -4.43
CA ASP A 279 -0.65 5.09 -3.50
C ASP A 279 -1.81 5.06 -2.48
N GLY A 280 -1.64 5.81 -1.39
CA GLY A 280 -2.62 5.79 -0.30
C GLY A 280 -3.86 6.67 -0.53
N CYS A 281 -3.88 7.53 -1.55
CA CYS A 281 -4.89 8.58 -1.68
C CYS A 281 -5.81 8.42 -2.91
N SER A 282 -5.43 7.57 -3.86
CA SER A 282 -6.22 7.23 -5.03
C SER A 282 -7.05 5.95 -4.82
N MET A 283 -7.93 5.64 -5.76
CA MET A 283 -8.55 4.33 -5.93
C MET A 283 -7.57 3.39 -6.65
N PRO A 284 -7.65 2.05 -6.44
CA PRO A 284 -6.76 1.13 -7.14
C PRO A 284 -6.85 1.32 -8.65
N GLY A 285 -5.71 1.36 -9.31
CA GLY A 285 -5.53 1.66 -10.73
C GLY A 285 -5.27 3.14 -11.04
N ASN A 286 -5.56 4.08 -10.14
CA ASN A 286 -5.26 5.51 -10.25
C ASN A 286 -5.46 6.10 -11.68
N GLU A 287 -4.41 6.18 -12.50
CA GLU A 287 -4.45 6.64 -13.89
C GLU A 287 -5.39 5.84 -14.80
N ALA A 288 -5.65 4.57 -14.48
CA ALA A 288 -6.63 3.73 -15.15
C ALA A 288 -8.05 4.33 -15.10
N HIS A 289 -8.39 5.04 -14.02
CA HIS A 289 -9.70 5.68 -13.89
C HIS A 289 -9.94 6.73 -14.97
N VAL A 290 -8.88 7.41 -15.42
CA VAL A 290 -8.92 8.39 -16.53
C VAL A 290 -8.48 7.80 -17.87
N GLY A 291 -8.34 6.48 -17.97
CA GLY A 291 -7.98 5.77 -19.20
C GLY A 291 -6.50 5.93 -19.62
N LEU A 292 -5.63 6.33 -18.68
CA LEU A 292 -4.21 6.48 -18.92
C LEU A 292 -3.46 5.22 -18.48
N ARG A 293 -2.74 4.60 -19.43
CA ARG A 293 -1.93 3.40 -19.18
C ARG A 293 -0.50 3.78 -18.79
N GLN A 294 -0.38 4.40 -17.62
CA GLN A 294 0.88 4.91 -17.06
C GLN A 294 1.05 4.38 -15.64
N THR A 295 2.30 4.46 -15.15
CA THR A 295 2.76 3.88 -13.87
C THR A 295 2.43 2.39 -13.74
N ASP A 296 2.89 1.76 -12.65
CA ASP A 296 2.59 0.34 -12.42
C ASP A 296 1.08 0.14 -12.17
N ASP A 297 0.46 1.10 -11.49
CA ASP A 297 -0.94 1.08 -11.09
C ASP A 297 -1.89 1.20 -12.28
N GLY A 298 -1.73 2.25 -13.10
CA GLY A 298 -2.55 2.44 -14.29
C GLY A 298 -2.32 1.36 -15.36
N VAL A 299 -1.08 0.88 -15.52
CA VAL A 299 -0.78 -0.23 -16.42
C VAL A 299 -1.52 -1.50 -16.00
N LYS A 300 -1.38 -1.94 -14.75
CA LYS A 300 -2.01 -3.19 -14.30
C LYS A 300 -3.52 -3.04 -14.13
N GLY A 301 -4.01 -1.85 -13.79
CA GLY A 301 -5.44 -1.54 -13.76
C GLY A 301 -6.12 -1.65 -15.13
N LEU A 302 -5.42 -1.32 -16.22
CA LEU A 302 -5.95 -1.42 -17.59
C LEU A 302 -5.52 -2.68 -18.35
N ALA A 303 -4.44 -3.35 -17.95
CA ALA A 303 -4.04 -4.65 -18.50
C ALA A 303 -4.88 -5.81 -17.96
N THR A 304 -5.74 -5.55 -16.97
CA THR A 304 -6.62 -6.51 -16.33
C THR A 304 -8.07 -6.03 -16.32
N ASN A 305 -9.01 -6.87 -15.91
CA ASN A 305 -10.40 -6.47 -15.67
C ASN A 305 -10.65 -5.85 -14.29
N ALA A 306 -9.61 -5.38 -13.57
CA ALA A 306 -9.72 -4.83 -12.21
C ALA A 306 -10.83 -3.78 -12.06
N MET A 307 -11.02 -2.91 -13.05
CA MET A 307 -12.07 -1.88 -13.03
C MET A 307 -13.49 -2.47 -13.03
N SER A 308 -13.71 -3.56 -13.78
CA SER A 308 -14.99 -4.28 -13.76
C SER A 308 -15.20 -4.96 -12.41
N VAL A 309 -14.16 -5.60 -11.88
CA VAL A 309 -14.20 -6.28 -10.57
C VAL A 309 -14.53 -5.27 -9.47
N MET A 310 -13.77 -4.19 -9.33
CA MET A 310 -14.01 -3.16 -8.29
C MET A 310 -15.39 -2.52 -8.36
N SER A 311 -15.95 -2.37 -9.55
CA SER A 311 -17.27 -1.76 -9.74
C SER A 311 -18.45 -2.68 -9.51
N GLY A 312 -18.21 -3.93 -9.08
CA GLY A 312 -19.27 -4.92 -8.92
C GLY A 312 -19.80 -5.45 -10.25
N GLY A 313 -18.96 -5.47 -11.29
CA GLY A 313 -19.28 -6.07 -12.59
C GLY A 313 -19.82 -5.09 -13.63
N LEU A 314 -19.38 -3.83 -13.63
CA LEU A 314 -19.65 -2.98 -14.80
C LEU A 314 -19.02 -3.59 -16.05
N ALA A 315 -19.79 -3.59 -17.14
CA ALA A 315 -19.34 -4.10 -18.42
C ALA A 315 -18.10 -3.33 -18.93
N GLY A 316 -17.07 -4.09 -19.28
CA GLY A 316 -15.89 -3.63 -19.97
C GLY A 316 -15.30 -4.75 -20.79
N GLU A 317 -14.43 -4.40 -21.73
CA GLU A 317 -13.73 -5.35 -22.59
C GLU A 317 -12.30 -4.87 -22.80
N TYR A 318 -11.38 -5.81 -22.98
CA TYR A 318 -10.00 -5.49 -23.32
C TYR A 318 -9.90 -5.16 -24.81
N ASP A 319 -9.47 -3.95 -25.11
CA ASP A 319 -9.14 -3.51 -26.46
C ASP A 319 -7.65 -3.77 -26.73
N ALA A 320 -7.38 -4.73 -27.60
CA ALA A 320 -6.02 -5.13 -27.98
C ALA A 320 -5.30 -4.09 -28.87
N GLU A 321 -6.01 -3.12 -29.46
CA GLU A 321 -5.38 -2.05 -30.23
C GLU A 321 -4.81 -0.95 -29.31
N SER A 322 -5.54 -0.58 -28.26
CA SER A 322 -5.09 0.42 -27.29
C SER A 322 -4.39 -0.17 -26.05
N PHE A 323 -4.42 -1.50 -25.91
CA PHE A 323 -3.93 -2.29 -24.77
C PHE A 323 -4.59 -1.92 -23.44
N ARG A 324 -5.90 -1.70 -23.44
CA ARG A 324 -6.65 -1.20 -22.29
C ARG A 324 -7.97 -1.93 -22.11
N TYR A 325 -8.31 -2.20 -20.87
CA TYR A 325 -9.65 -2.63 -20.47
C TYR A 325 -10.57 -1.41 -20.34
N LEU A 326 -11.50 -1.26 -21.29
CA LEU A 326 -12.33 -0.07 -21.47
C LEU A 326 -13.79 -0.35 -21.12
N PRO A 327 -14.56 0.65 -20.63
CA PRO A 327 -16.00 0.48 -20.43
C PRO A 327 -16.73 0.24 -21.76
N THR A 328 -17.70 -0.67 -21.75
CA THR A 328 -18.48 -1.05 -22.94
C THR A 328 -19.99 -0.95 -22.72
N GLY A 329 -20.77 -1.29 -23.75
CA GLY A 329 -22.23 -1.22 -23.73
C GLY A 329 -22.72 0.21 -23.42
N ARG A 330 -23.57 0.35 -22.40
CA ARG A 330 -24.13 1.66 -22.00
C ARG A 330 -23.08 2.67 -21.49
N ASN A 331 -21.87 2.20 -21.19
CA ASN A 331 -20.76 3.02 -20.70
C ASN A 331 -19.73 3.32 -21.80
N GLN A 332 -19.94 2.85 -23.03
CA GLN A 332 -18.98 3.02 -24.12
C GLN A 332 -18.62 4.51 -24.33
N GLY A 333 -17.33 4.76 -24.51
CA GLY A 333 -16.77 6.12 -24.67
C GLY A 333 -16.62 6.93 -23.38
N LYS A 334 -16.96 6.38 -22.22
CA LYS A 334 -16.69 7.00 -20.91
C LYS A 334 -15.35 6.53 -20.34
N THR A 335 -14.80 7.33 -19.43
CA THR A 335 -13.73 6.88 -18.53
C THR A 335 -14.32 6.04 -17.40
N TRP A 336 -13.47 5.22 -16.74
CA TRP A 336 -13.88 4.47 -15.56
C TRP A 336 -14.26 5.39 -14.40
N GLU A 337 -13.58 6.52 -14.23
CA GLU A 337 -13.91 7.58 -13.28
C GLU A 337 -15.37 8.02 -13.44
N LYS A 338 -15.78 8.36 -14.68
CA LYS A 338 -17.16 8.78 -14.94
C LYS A 338 -18.15 7.66 -14.63
N CYS A 339 -17.82 6.42 -14.97
CA CYS A 339 -18.66 5.27 -14.67
C CYS A 339 -18.83 5.06 -13.16
N PHE A 340 -17.77 5.23 -12.38
CA PHE A 340 -17.79 5.05 -10.93
C PHE A 340 -18.54 6.21 -10.26
N ALA A 341 -18.28 7.45 -10.67
CA ALA A 341 -18.93 8.64 -10.15
C ALA A 341 -20.45 8.62 -10.37
N GLU A 342 -20.91 8.29 -11.58
CA GLU A 342 -22.35 8.19 -11.89
C GLU A 342 -23.08 7.11 -11.07
N ARG A 343 -22.34 6.13 -10.54
CA ARG A 343 -22.87 5.01 -9.75
C ARG A 343 -22.59 5.16 -8.24
N GLY A 344 -21.88 6.21 -7.82
CA GLY A 344 -21.44 6.38 -6.42
C GLY A 344 -20.57 5.24 -5.93
N ILE A 345 -19.68 4.71 -6.78
CA ILE A 345 -18.82 3.56 -6.43
C ILE A 345 -17.59 4.05 -5.67
N HIS A 346 -17.42 3.56 -4.46
CA HIS A 346 -16.26 3.81 -3.60
C HIS A 346 -15.73 2.49 -3.02
N LEU A 347 -14.51 2.52 -2.49
CA LEU A 347 -14.04 1.44 -1.63
C LEU A 347 -14.87 1.36 -0.34
N SER A 348 -14.86 0.18 0.27
CA SER A 348 -15.50 -0.10 1.55
C SER A 348 -14.65 -1.07 2.35
N MET A 349 -14.65 -0.88 3.67
CA MET A 349 -14.04 -1.76 4.66
C MET A 349 -14.90 -2.99 4.99
N ALA A 350 -16.07 -3.15 4.38
CA ALA A 350 -16.94 -4.29 4.65
C ALA A 350 -16.22 -5.63 4.39
N GLY A 351 -16.12 -6.48 5.41
CA GLY A 351 -15.37 -7.74 5.30
C GLY A 351 -13.87 -7.56 5.07
N ALA A 352 -13.31 -6.40 5.43
CA ALA A 352 -11.87 -6.21 5.53
C ALA A 352 -11.26 -7.26 6.47
N LYS A 353 -10.04 -7.70 6.16
CA LYS A 353 -9.26 -8.60 7.00
C LYS A 353 -8.14 -7.83 7.67
N LEU A 354 -7.88 -8.19 8.90
CA LEU A 354 -6.81 -7.65 9.72
C LEU A 354 -5.83 -8.78 10.05
N TYR A 355 -4.54 -8.51 9.85
CA TYR A 355 -3.46 -9.37 10.31
C TYR A 355 -3.01 -8.94 11.69
N THR A 356 -3.13 -9.85 12.65
CA THR A 356 -2.83 -9.64 14.06
C THR A 356 -1.36 -9.87 14.40
N TYR A 357 -0.91 -9.35 15.55
CA TYR A 357 0.45 -9.57 16.06
C TYR A 357 0.74 -11.05 16.38
N ASP A 358 -0.28 -11.83 16.75
CA ASP A 358 -0.16 -13.28 16.95
C ASP A 358 -0.12 -14.08 15.62
N GLY A 359 -0.26 -13.40 14.49
CA GLY A 359 -0.03 -13.93 13.15
C GLY A 359 -1.24 -14.64 12.53
N GLN A 360 -2.45 -14.18 12.84
CA GLN A 360 -3.70 -14.68 12.25
C GLN A 360 -4.31 -13.63 11.32
N LEU A 361 -5.03 -14.08 10.30
CA LEU A 361 -5.99 -13.23 9.59
C LEU A 361 -7.38 -13.48 10.15
N GLN A 362 -8.08 -12.39 10.44
CA GLN A 362 -9.49 -12.43 10.82
C GLN A 362 -10.22 -11.24 10.24
N THR A 363 -11.56 -11.26 10.28
CA THR A 363 -12.31 -10.09 9.84
C THR A 363 -12.09 -8.93 10.82
N LEU A 364 -12.04 -7.72 10.29
CA LEU A 364 -11.89 -6.50 11.08
C LEU A 364 -12.98 -6.40 12.15
N ARG A 365 -14.21 -6.76 11.78
CA ARG A 365 -15.36 -6.79 12.69
C ARG A 365 -15.15 -7.74 13.87
N ASP A 366 -14.71 -8.96 13.60
CA ASP A 366 -14.49 -9.96 14.65
C ASP A 366 -13.35 -9.55 15.58
N PHE A 367 -12.29 -8.95 15.03
CA PHE A 367 -11.19 -8.40 15.84
C PHE A 367 -11.65 -7.24 16.73
N GLU A 368 -12.40 -6.28 16.19
CA GLU A 368 -12.91 -5.15 16.97
C GLU A 368 -13.84 -5.61 18.10
N ALA A 369 -14.75 -6.55 17.80
CA ALA A 369 -15.62 -7.15 18.80
C ALA A 369 -14.85 -7.91 19.90
N GLY A 370 -13.76 -8.60 19.55
CA GLY A 370 -12.94 -9.39 20.47
C GLY A 370 -11.89 -8.60 21.26
N SER A 371 -11.40 -7.48 20.72
CA SER A 371 -10.33 -6.66 21.31
C SER A 371 -10.82 -5.77 22.47
N GLY A 372 -12.13 -5.70 22.71
CA GLY A 372 -12.69 -4.83 23.73
C GLY A 372 -12.71 -3.35 23.34
N TYR A 373 -12.36 -3.01 22.08
CA TYR A 373 -12.74 -1.76 21.43
C TYR A 373 -14.25 -1.76 21.12
N ALA A 374 -15.06 -2.00 22.15
CA ALA A 374 -16.49 -1.84 22.04
C ALA A 374 -16.79 -0.34 22.11
N VAL A 375 -17.48 0.20 21.10
CA VAL A 375 -18.33 1.36 21.30
C VAL A 375 -19.35 0.93 22.35
N VAL A 376 -19.08 1.24 23.62
CA VAL A 376 -20.08 1.08 24.67
C VAL A 376 -21.18 2.09 24.33
N PRO A 377 -22.43 1.66 24.06
CA PRO A 377 -23.54 2.59 24.04
C PRO A 377 -23.53 3.29 25.40
N SER A 378 -23.30 4.60 25.40
CA SER A 378 -23.33 5.47 26.58
C SER A 378 -24.44 5.01 27.50
N ASP A 379 -24.08 4.55 28.70
CA ASP A 379 -24.82 4.72 29.96
C ASP A 379 -24.17 3.97 31.16
N GLN A 380 -22.97 3.37 31.02
CA GLN A 380 -22.23 2.85 32.18
C GLN A 380 -20.76 3.29 32.24
N PRO A 381 -20.23 3.57 33.45
CA PRO A 381 -18.85 4.01 33.63
C PRO A 381 -17.88 2.84 33.38
N ILE A 382 -16.96 3.04 32.43
CA ILE A 382 -15.94 2.05 32.07
C ILE A 382 -14.76 2.14 33.04
N PHE A 383 -14.37 0.96 33.54
CA PHE A 383 -13.16 0.73 34.32
C PHE A 383 -11.92 0.83 33.42
N VAL A 384 -11.02 1.76 33.73
CA VAL A 384 -9.71 1.89 33.07
C VAL A 384 -8.69 1.08 33.87
N PRO A 385 -8.04 0.03 33.32
CA PRO A 385 -6.91 -0.60 33.98
C PRO A 385 -5.76 0.41 34.04
N ARG A 386 -5.27 0.70 35.24
CA ARG A 386 -4.05 1.48 35.43
C ARG A 386 -2.88 0.72 34.84
N VAL A 387 -2.28 1.27 33.77
CA VAL A 387 -0.91 0.94 33.39
C VAL A 387 -0.01 1.46 34.51
N GLU A 388 0.61 0.55 35.26
CA GLU A 388 1.60 0.91 36.27
C GLU A 388 2.80 1.59 35.59
N ARG A 389 3.17 2.77 36.10
CA ARG A 389 4.30 3.55 35.59
C ARG A 389 5.61 2.78 35.83
N PRO A 390 6.61 2.90 34.93
CA PRO A 390 7.95 2.41 35.20
C PRO A 390 8.54 3.12 36.42
N VAL A 391 9.14 2.31 37.29
CA VAL A 391 9.82 2.70 38.53
C VAL A 391 10.94 3.71 38.25
N HIS A 392 10.92 4.84 38.96
CA HIS A 392 12.03 5.79 39.04
C HIS A 392 13.30 5.10 39.57
N MET A 393 14.44 5.33 38.89
CA MET A 393 15.77 5.18 39.48
C MET A 393 16.56 6.50 39.33
N PRO A 394 17.51 6.77 40.24
CA PRO A 394 17.75 8.10 40.76
C PRO A 394 18.75 8.93 39.94
N VAL A 395 18.59 10.23 40.17
CA VAL A 395 19.42 11.36 39.77
C VAL A 395 20.88 11.19 40.20
N PHE A 396 21.80 11.44 39.29
CA PHE A 396 23.14 11.96 39.62
C PHE A 396 23.33 13.34 38.98
N SER A 397 23.41 14.36 39.83
CA SER A 397 24.14 15.63 39.62
C SER A 397 25.62 15.32 39.40
N SER A 398 26.47 16.04 38.69
CA SER A 398 26.66 17.48 38.42
C SER A 398 27.65 17.57 37.24
N VAL A 399 27.82 18.66 36.50
CA VAL A 399 28.76 19.78 36.80
C VAL A 399 28.62 20.81 35.67
N LYS A 400 28.68 22.09 36.06
CA LYS A 400 28.73 23.28 35.21
C LYS A 400 30.04 23.33 34.41
N GLU A 401 30.00 23.86 33.19
CA GLU A 401 31.02 24.83 32.76
C GLU A 401 30.54 25.73 31.61
N GLU A 402 31.12 26.93 31.59
CA GLU A 402 30.68 28.15 30.94
C GLU A 402 31.21 28.31 29.51
N GLY A 403 30.44 29.06 28.69
CA GLY A 403 30.99 30.10 27.83
C GLY A 403 31.49 29.72 26.43
N LYS A 404 30.81 30.21 25.39
CA LYS A 404 31.27 31.33 24.51
C LYS A 404 30.40 31.46 23.24
N LYS A 405 30.02 32.71 22.93
CA LYS A 405 29.59 33.21 21.60
C LYS A 405 30.72 33.05 20.56
N PRO A 406 30.40 32.91 19.27
CA PRO A 406 30.42 34.07 18.34
C PRO A 406 29.16 34.09 17.43
N ALA A 407 28.57 35.26 17.15
CA ALA A 407 28.87 36.21 16.06
C ALA A 407 28.39 35.71 14.67
N ALA A 408 27.66 36.61 14.01
CA ALA A 408 27.01 36.46 12.73
C ALA A 408 28.03 36.26 11.59
N ASP A 409 27.61 35.63 10.48
CA ASP A 409 27.64 36.32 9.20
C ASP A 409 26.92 35.56 8.06
N GLU A 410 26.34 36.41 7.21
CA GLU A 410 26.18 36.31 5.75
C GLU A 410 25.25 35.29 5.09
N ALA A 411 24.16 35.88 4.58
CA ALA A 411 23.35 35.42 3.49
C ALA A 411 24.14 35.30 2.18
N SER A 412 23.87 34.24 1.42
CA SER A 412 24.18 34.16 -0.01
C SER A 412 23.10 33.36 -0.73
N SER A 413 22.27 34.11 -1.44
CA SER A 413 21.33 33.66 -2.45
C SER A 413 22.06 33.16 -3.70
N LYS A 414 21.60 32.04 -4.29
CA LYS A 414 21.41 31.89 -5.76
C LYS A 414 20.66 30.60 -6.14
N PRO A 415 19.97 30.60 -7.30
CA PRO A 415 18.86 29.70 -7.60
C PRO A 415 19.31 28.40 -8.27
N CYS A 416 18.58 27.30 -8.03
CA CYS A 416 18.72 26.07 -8.80
C CYS A 416 17.70 26.05 -9.95
N LEU A 417 18.23 25.98 -11.17
CA LEU A 417 17.48 25.67 -12.39
C LEU A 417 16.98 24.22 -12.34
N VAL A 418 15.74 24.05 -12.79
CA VAL A 418 15.10 22.76 -13.07
C VAL A 418 15.49 22.32 -14.48
N MET A 419 15.96 21.07 -14.62
CA MET A 419 15.91 20.27 -15.86
C MET A 419 15.42 18.88 -15.52
#